data_AF-A0A832GKB1-F1
#
_entry.id   AF-A0A832GKB1-F1
#
_cell.length_a   1.000
_cell.length_b   1.000
_cell.length_c   1.000
_cell.angle_alpha   90.00
_cell.angle_beta   90.00
_cell.angle_gamma   90.00
#
_symmetry.space_group_name_H-M   'P 1'
#
loop_
_entity.id
_entity.type
_entity.pdbx_description
1 polymer ?
#
loop_
_entity_poly.entity_id
_entity_poly.type
_entity_poly.pdbx_seq_one_letter_code
_entity_poly.pdbx_strand_id
1 'polypeptide(L)'
;PEVFRTTAWRDKSLQTALASWAQLRHNTILYGKQSIVAAEGGEAEPEPKPRYHYVEPNLEAWKRLLELIQRTLKLPLLERTIREKLADLESITSFLLSCAQKHIAGRPLTKSELERLHYIGGEMDKLAITVIAGKDAIRWDYIAHPADRRMPCIADVHTAFDRTPEGLGNVVLEVAVGFAHAIFVLVPAGGKFALARGASFSYYEFTHPAEDRLTDEQWQQMLGAEDVGLETPDAQPTPPAQDLPKAPPQPAWIRPLYTPEPIVLKRAPLGEVKER
;
A
#
# COMPACT_ATOMS: atom_id res chain seq x y z
N PRO A 1 20.65 7.65 -5.12
CA PRO A 1 21.33 6.33 -5.24
C PRO A 1 20.94 5.64 -6.53
N GLU A 2 21.84 4.85 -7.13
CA GLU A 2 21.67 4.31 -8.50
C GLU A 2 20.52 3.32 -8.63
N VAL A 3 20.25 2.52 -7.59
CA VAL A 3 19.13 1.57 -7.55
C VAL A 3 17.76 2.21 -7.78
N PHE A 4 17.58 3.46 -7.35
CA PHE A 4 16.32 4.22 -7.52
C PHE A 4 16.17 4.87 -8.90
N ARG A 5 17.14 4.67 -9.81
CA ARG A 5 17.15 5.25 -11.17
C ARG A 5 17.03 4.20 -12.28
N THR A 6 16.98 2.92 -11.92
CA THR A 6 16.87 1.80 -12.85
C THR A 6 15.50 1.79 -13.54
N THR A 7 15.39 1.11 -14.69
CA THR A 7 14.11 0.92 -15.38
C THR A 7 13.12 0.18 -14.48
N ALA A 8 13.57 -0.87 -13.78
CA ALA A 8 12.72 -1.60 -12.83
C ALA A 8 12.16 -0.70 -11.71
N TRP A 9 12.92 0.29 -11.21
CA TRP A 9 12.39 1.24 -10.24
C TRP A 9 11.34 2.18 -10.85
N ARG A 10 11.55 2.61 -12.10
CA ARG A 10 10.57 3.45 -12.82
C ARG A 10 9.28 2.68 -13.08
N ASP A 11 9.38 1.43 -13.50
CA ASP A 11 8.24 0.54 -13.73
C ASP A 11 7.48 0.29 -12.42
N LYS A 12 8.19 0.05 -11.30
CA LYS A 12 7.61 -0.01 -9.96
C LYS A 12 6.85 1.26 -9.59
N SER A 13 7.45 2.43 -9.86
CA SER A 13 6.84 3.73 -9.58
C SER A 13 5.59 3.97 -10.43
N LEU A 14 5.61 3.58 -11.71
CA LEU A 14 4.44 3.67 -12.61
C LEU A 14 3.31 2.76 -12.14
N GLN A 15 3.61 1.50 -11.84
CA GLN A 15 2.65 0.55 -11.27
C GLN A 15 2.05 1.07 -9.97
N THR A 16 2.88 1.64 -9.08
CA THR A 16 2.41 2.24 -7.82
C THR A 16 1.50 3.45 -8.06
N ALA A 17 1.82 4.29 -9.04
CA ALA A 17 0.97 5.43 -9.39
C ALA A 17 -0.39 4.99 -9.95
N LEU A 18 -0.42 3.96 -10.81
CA LEU A 18 -1.66 3.42 -11.39
C LEU A 18 -2.52 2.71 -10.34
N ALA A 19 -1.91 1.94 -9.43
CA ALA A 19 -2.62 1.36 -8.30
C ALA A 19 -3.21 2.44 -7.38
N SER A 20 -2.44 3.50 -7.07
CA SER A 20 -2.96 4.64 -6.31
C SER A 20 -4.11 5.35 -7.03
N TRP A 21 -4.08 5.43 -8.35
CA TRP A 21 -5.18 5.96 -9.15
C TRP A 21 -6.41 5.05 -9.12
N ALA A 22 -6.26 3.72 -9.25
CA ALA A 22 -7.36 2.77 -9.12
C ALA A 22 -8.03 2.86 -7.74
N GLN A 23 -7.24 2.91 -6.66
CA GLN A 23 -7.76 3.10 -5.31
C GLN A 23 -8.50 4.43 -5.14
N LEU A 24 -8.02 5.51 -5.79
CA LEU A 24 -8.75 6.78 -5.81
C LEU A 24 -10.07 6.66 -6.56
N ARG A 25 -10.11 5.98 -7.72
CA ARG A 25 -11.36 5.73 -8.46
C ARG A 25 -12.35 4.98 -7.59
N HIS A 26 -11.93 3.86 -7.00
CA HIS A 26 -12.71 3.09 -6.04
C HIS A 26 -13.32 3.97 -4.94
N ASN A 27 -12.48 4.73 -4.23
CA ASN A 27 -12.91 5.58 -3.11
C ASN A 27 -13.81 6.76 -3.53
N THR A 28 -13.74 7.19 -4.80
CA THR A 28 -14.62 8.26 -5.32
C THR A 28 -15.96 7.75 -5.86
N ILE A 29 -16.04 6.46 -6.23
CA ILE A 29 -17.27 5.83 -6.74
C ILE A 29 -18.17 5.38 -5.57
N LEU A 30 -17.58 4.95 -4.45
CA LEU A 30 -18.32 4.51 -3.27
C LEU A 30 -18.25 5.55 -2.14
N TYR A 31 -19.30 6.36 -1.98
CA TYR A 31 -19.50 7.21 -0.80
C TYR A 31 -20.76 6.75 -0.06
N GLY A 32 -20.57 5.94 0.99
CA GLY A 32 -21.60 5.76 2.02
C GLY A 32 -21.76 4.32 2.49
N LYS A 33 -20.98 3.91 3.49
CA LYS A 33 -21.34 2.77 4.35
C LYS A 33 -20.94 3.06 5.80
N GLN A 34 -21.78 2.65 6.74
CA GLN A 34 -21.66 2.87 8.19
C GLN A 34 -21.14 1.63 8.93
N SER A 35 -20.65 1.82 10.16
CA SER A 35 -19.88 0.87 10.98
C SER A 35 -20.61 0.43 12.28
N ILE A 36 -20.42 -0.82 12.73
CA ILE A 36 -20.83 -1.41 14.02
C ILE A 36 -19.82 -2.52 14.47
N VAL A 37 -19.84 -2.90 15.76
CA VAL A 37 -18.72 -3.27 16.67
C VAL A 37 -18.47 -4.78 16.94
N ALA A 38 -17.21 -5.25 16.97
CA ALA A 38 -16.60 -6.33 17.83
C ALA A 38 -15.07 -6.55 17.54
N ALA A 39 -14.28 -7.16 18.44
CA ALA A 39 -12.80 -6.99 18.61
C ALA A 39 -11.90 -8.25 18.54
N GLU A 40 -10.63 -8.19 18.08
CA GLU A 40 -9.53 -9.16 18.39
C GLU A 40 -8.04 -8.76 18.12
N GLY A 41 -7.20 -8.99 19.16
CA GLY A 41 -5.74 -8.83 19.44
C GLY A 41 -4.70 -9.86 19.00
N GLY A 42 -3.83 -9.59 18.00
CA GLY A 42 -2.68 -10.46 17.69
C GLY A 42 -1.35 -10.08 18.40
N GLU A 43 -0.74 -11.03 19.11
CA GLU A 43 0.62 -10.97 19.69
C GLU A 43 1.63 -11.63 18.73
N ALA A 44 2.80 -11.00 18.48
CA ALA A 44 3.90 -11.60 17.70
C ALA A 44 5.22 -11.55 18.48
N GLU A 45 6.04 -12.60 18.33
CA GLU A 45 7.35 -12.74 18.97
C GLU A 45 8.35 -11.63 18.55
N PRO A 46 9.31 -11.24 19.42
CA PRO A 46 10.25 -10.17 19.12
C PRO A 46 11.28 -10.60 18.05
N GLU A 47 11.10 -10.17 16.81
CA GLU A 47 12.13 -10.25 15.78
C GLU A 47 13.36 -9.39 16.14
N PRO A 48 14.59 -9.82 15.81
CA PRO A 48 15.78 -9.01 16.02
C PRO A 48 15.70 -7.71 15.20
N LYS A 49 15.81 -6.56 15.89
CA LYS A 49 15.72 -5.24 15.27
C LYS A 49 16.75 -5.08 14.14
N PRO A 50 16.32 -4.77 12.90
CA PRO A 50 17.25 -4.49 11.81
C PRO A 50 18.18 -3.34 12.17
N ARG A 51 19.47 -3.49 11.85
CA ARG A 51 20.47 -2.43 12.11
C ARG A 51 20.31 -1.20 11.22
N TYR A 52 19.60 -1.34 10.11
CA TYR A 52 19.43 -0.28 9.11
C TYR A 52 17.99 -0.20 8.65
N HIS A 53 17.50 1.03 8.53
CA HIS A 53 16.24 1.36 7.88
C HIS A 53 16.52 2.32 6.72
N TYR A 54 15.67 2.26 5.68
CA TYR A 54 15.84 3.09 4.50
C TYR A 54 14.51 3.69 4.07
N VAL A 55 14.48 5.00 3.90
CA VAL A 55 13.32 5.71 3.33
C VAL A 55 13.56 5.98 1.84
N GLU A 56 12.57 5.66 1.01
CA GLU A 56 12.64 5.90 -0.43
C GLU A 56 12.98 7.37 -0.73
N PRO A 57 14.02 7.66 -1.53
CA PRO A 57 14.57 9.00 -1.71
C PRO A 57 13.77 9.82 -2.75
N ASN A 58 12.45 9.69 -2.78
CA ASN A 58 11.57 10.47 -3.64
C ASN A 58 11.18 11.79 -2.95
N LEU A 59 12.13 12.73 -2.90
CA LEU A 59 11.96 14.01 -2.20
C LEU A 59 10.77 14.83 -2.73
N GLU A 60 10.50 14.76 -4.03
CA GLU A 60 9.41 15.52 -4.63
C GLU A 60 8.06 15.03 -4.13
N ALA A 61 7.85 13.71 -4.08
CA ALA A 61 6.62 13.13 -3.53
C ALA A 61 6.42 13.51 -2.06
N TRP A 62 7.46 13.37 -1.23
CA TRP A 62 7.39 13.75 0.19
C TRP A 62 7.07 15.23 0.40
N LYS A 63 7.71 16.13 -0.36
CA LYS A 63 7.47 17.57 -0.28
C LYS A 63 6.05 17.93 -0.70
N ARG A 64 5.57 17.38 -1.82
CA ARG A 64 4.21 17.65 -2.30
C ARG A 64 3.15 17.11 -1.35
N LEU A 65 3.37 15.93 -0.77
CA LEU A 65 2.48 15.36 0.24
C LEU A 65 2.43 16.24 1.49
N LEU A 66 3.60 16.65 2.00
CA LEU A 66 3.69 17.53 3.17
C LEU A 66 2.98 18.87 2.91
N GLU A 67 3.22 19.47 1.74
CA GLU A 67 2.57 20.71 1.34
C GLU A 67 1.04 20.55 1.24
N LEU A 68 0.56 19.44 0.68
CA LEU A 68 -0.87 19.14 0.61
C LEU A 68 -1.48 19.04 2.01
N ILE A 69 -0.86 18.28 2.92
CA ILE A 69 -1.32 18.14 4.31
C ILE A 69 -1.40 19.52 5.00
N GLN A 70 -0.35 20.33 4.87
CA GLN A 70 -0.28 21.66 5.46
C GLN A 70 -1.31 22.63 4.88
N ARG A 71 -1.61 22.53 3.58
CA ARG A 71 -2.68 23.30 2.94
C ARG A 71 -4.06 22.84 3.45
N THR A 72 -4.28 21.53 3.56
CA THR A 72 -5.52 20.97 4.08
C THR A 72 -5.77 21.39 5.53
N LEU A 73 -4.76 21.35 6.40
CA LEU A 73 -4.85 21.81 7.80
C LEU A 73 -5.31 23.27 7.95
N LYS A 74 -5.10 24.11 6.93
CA LYS A 74 -5.53 25.52 6.90
C LYS A 74 -6.97 25.70 6.44
N LEU A 75 -7.64 24.66 5.94
CA LEU A 75 -9.02 24.76 5.52
C LEU A 75 -9.94 25.08 6.71
N PRO A 76 -10.92 25.98 6.52
CA PRO A 76 -11.93 26.23 7.53
C PRO A 76 -12.82 24.98 7.69
N LEU A 77 -13.40 24.80 8.88
CA LEU A 77 -14.38 23.74 9.18
C LEU A 77 -13.84 22.29 9.21
N LEU A 78 -12.53 22.07 9.30
CA LEU A 78 -12.02 20.73 9.61
C LEU A 78 -12.48 20.29 11.00
N GLU A 79 -13.14 19.13 11.06
CA GLU A 79 -13.46 18.46 12.31
C GLU A 79 -12.19 18.25 13.15
N ARG A 80 -12.30 18.37 14.47
CA ARG A 80 -11.17 18.24 15.40
C ARG A 80 -10.40 16.93 15.20
N THR A 81 -11.11 15.82 15.00
CA THR A 81 -10.52 14.50 14.75
C THR A 81 -9.64 14.50 13.52
N ILE A 82 -10.18 14.95 12.39
CA ILE A 82 -9.47 15.00 11.12
C ILE A 82 -8.26 15.92 11.21
N ARG A 83 -8.39 17.05 11.93
CA ARG A 83 -7.27 17.96 12.20
C ARG A 83 -6.15 17.28 12.99
N GLU A 84 -6.48 16.56 14.07
CA GLU A 84 -5.52 15.79 14.86
C GLU A 84 -4.80 14.74 13.98
N LYS A 85 -5.56 14.01 13.15
CA LYS A 85 -4.98 12.99 12.26
C LYS A 85 -4.11 13.58 11.14
N LEU A 86 -4.50 14.72 10.58
CA LEU A 86 -3.67 15.43 9.61
C LEU A 86 -2.37 15.94 10.25
N ALA A 87 -2.38 16.33 11.53
CA ALA A 87 -1.16 16.69 12.25
C ALA A 87 -0.26 15.48 12.54
N ASP A 88 -0.84 14.33 12.90
CA ASP A 88 -0.10 13.06 13.01
C ASP A 88 0.57 12.70 11.65
N LEU A 89 -0.19 12.80 10.56
CA LEU A 89 0.31 12.55 9.21
C LEU A 89 1.38 13.57 8.78
N GLU A 90 1.25 14.84 9.15
CA GLU A 90 2.27 15.88 8.94
C GLU A 90 3.58 15.50 9.64
N SER A 91 3.51 15.08 10.91
CA SER A 91 4.65 14.64 11.71
C SER A 91 5.38 13.45 11.10
N ILE A 92 4.62 12.42 10.67
CA ILE A 92 5.17 11.25 9.98
C ILE A 92 5.84 11.66 8.67
N THR A 93 5.15 12.44 7.84
CA THR A 93 5.64 12.84 6.51
C THR A 93 6.89 13.71 6.60
N SER A 94 6.93 14.66 7.52
CA SER A 94 8.09 15.52 7.78
C SER A 94 9.30 14.71 8.26
N PHE A 95 9.07 13.73 9.14
CA PHE A 95 10.11 12.81 9.61
C PHE A 95 10.69 11.95 8.48
N LEU A 96 9.83 11.34 7.65
CA LEU A 96 10.27 10.54 6.50
C LEU A 96 11.02 11.38 5.47
N LEU A 97 10.58 12.61 5.21
CA LEU A 97 11.29 13.56 4.36
C LEU A 97 12.70 13.88 4.89
N SER A 98 12.83 14.14 6.19
CA SER A 98 14.13 14.35 6.85
C SER A 98 15.06 13.15 6.68
N CYS A 99 14.55 11.93 6.90
CA CYS A 99 15.32 10.70 6.71
C CYS A 99 15.76 10.52 5.26
N ALA A 100 14.87 10.73 4.29
CA ALA A 100 15.17 10.66 2.87
C ALA A 100 16.25 11.67 2.45
N GLN A 101 16.20 12.91 2.97
CA GLN A 101 17.23 13.93 2.73
C GLN A 101 18.58 13.50 3.28
N LYS A 102 18.63 12.90 4.49
CA LYS A 102 19.87 12.36 5.07
C LYS A 102 20.44 11.23 4.24
N HIS A 103 19.60 10.28 3.79
CA HIS A 103 20.04 9.19 2.93
C HIS A 103 20.65 9.67 1.61
N ILE A 104 20.05 10.68 0.97
CA ILE A 104 20.60 11.29 -0.26
C ILE A 104 21.92 12.01 0.02
N ALA A 105 22.00 12.74 1.13
CA ALA A 105 23.19 13.47 1.53
C ALA A 105 24.33 12.59 2.08
N GLY A 106 24.14 11.27 2.16
CA GLY A 106 25.13 10.36 2.78
C GLY A 106 25.35 10.69 4.26
N ARG A 107 24.30 11.05 4.99
CA ARG A 107 24.37 11.28 6.43
C ARG A 107 23.73 10.10 7.18
N PRO A 108 24.31 9.68 8.32
CA PRO A 108 23.68 8.70 9.18
C PRO A 108 22.35 9.21 9.73
N LEU A 109 21.41 8.29 9.94
CA LEU A 109 20.27 8.52 10.85
C LEU A 109 20.74 8.38 12.30
N THR A 110 20.08 9.07 13.23
CA THR A 110 20.35 8.89 14.67
C THR A 110 19.74 7.58 15.18
N LYS A 111 20.15 7.14 16.39
CA LYS A 111 19.54 5.98 17.07
C LYS A 111 18.01 6.14 17.22
N SER A 112 17.54 7.33 17.61
CA SER A 112 16.10 7.60 17.77
C SER A 112 15.34 7.59 16.45
N GLU A 113 15.96 8.04 15.35
CA GLU A 113 15.35 7.97 14.02
C GLU A 113 15.24 6.53 13.53
N LEU A 114 16.27 5.70 13.76
CA LEU A 114 16.22 4.27 13.44
C LEU A 114 15.14 3.56 14.26
N GLU A 115 15.06 3.84 15.57
CA GLU A 115 14.04 3.26 16.45
C GLU A 115 12.62 3.63 15.99
N ARG A 116 12.39 4.90 15.62
CA ARG A 116 11.08 5.31 15.08
C ARG A 116 10.78 4.65 13.73
N LEU A 117 11.76 4.54 12.83
CA LEU A 117 11.59 3.84 11.55
C LEU A 117 11.30 2.35 11.75
N HIS A 118 11.81 1.72 12.80
CA HIS A 118 11.49 0.34 13.13
C HIS A 118 9.99 0.17 13.44
N TYR A 119 9.40 1.13 14.17
CA TYR A 119 7.98 1.10 14.55
C TYR A 119 7.05 1.90 13.62
N ILE A 120 7.55 2.39 12.48
CA ILE A 120 6.77 3.26 11.57
C ILE A 120 5.50 2.59 11.06
N GLY A 121 5.54 1.25 10.89
CA GLY A 121 4.37 0.46 10.51
C GLY A 121 3.22 0.63 11.51
N GLY A 122 3.51 0.59 12.82
CA GLY A 122 2.51 0.80 13.87
C GLY A 122 1.98 2.24 13.93
N GLU A 123 2.81 3.25 13.62
CA GLU A 123 2.35 4.64 13.51
C GLU A 123 1.38 4.82 12.32
N MET A 124 1.71 4.25 11.17
CA MET A 124 0.86 4.29 9.96
C MET A 124 -0.43 3.49 10.15
N ASP A 125 -0.31 2.33 10.79
CA ASP A 125 -1.42 1.45 11.13
C ASP A 125 -2.47 2.17 11.99
N LYS A 126 -2.02 2.73 13.12
CA LYS A 126 -2.87 3.52 14.02
C LYS A 126 -3.56 4.68 13.29
N LEU A 127 -2.86 5.35 12.38
CA LEU A 127 -3.43 6.43 11.58
C LEU A 127 -4.51 5.92 10.63
N ALA A 128 -4.24 4.86 9.88
CA ALA A 128 -5.17 4.27 8.91
C ALA A 128 -6.47 3.82 9.58
N ILE A 129 -6.36 3.07 10.68
CA ILE A 129 -7.50 2.62 11.48
C ILE A 129 -8.36 3.80 11.94
N THR A 130 -7.73 4.85 12.48
CA THR A 130 -8.49 6.00 13.01
C THR A 130 -9.23 6.77 11.89
N VAL A 131 -8.67 6.81 10.67
CA VAL A 131 -9.31 7.47 9.53
C VAL A 131 -10.48 6.65 8.99
N ILE A 132 -10.32 5.33 8.91
CA ILE A 132 -11.33 4.43 8.34
C ILE A 132 -12.49 4.19 9.32
N ALA A 133 -12.18 4.02 10.61
CA ALA A 133 -13.15 3.57 11.61
C ALA A 133 -13.45 4.62 12.71
N GLY A 134 -12.88 5.82 12.65
CA GLY A 134 -13.16 6.94 13.56
C GLY A 134 -12.30 6.94 14.83
N LYS A 135 -12.56 7.91 15.74
CA LYS A 135 -11.72 8.21 16.92
C LYS A 135 -11.44 7.05 17.86
N ASP A 136 -12.36 6.10 17.92
CA ASP A 136 -12.35 5.02 18.91
C ASP A 136 -11.77 3.71 18.34
N ALA A 137 -11.35 3.71 17.06
CA ALA A 137 -10.83 2.53 16.40
C ALA A 137 -9.33 2.36 16.63
N ILE A 138 -8.94 1.15 17.05
CA ILE A 138 -7.56 0.83 17.45
C ILE A 138 -7.01 -0.39 16.67
N ARG A 139 -7.81 -1.06 15.81
CA ARG A 139 -7.41 -2.27 15.05
C ARG A 139 -8.12 -2.41 13.67
N TRP A 140 -7.59 -3.24 12.77
CA TRP A 140 -8.12 -3.48 11.41
C TRP A 140 -9.36 -4.38 11.35
N ASP A 141 -9.48 -5.32 12.28
CA ASP A 141 -10.62 -6.24 12.42
C ASP A 141 -11.96 -5.52 12.72
N TYR A 142 -11.93 -4.24 13.11
CA TYR A 142 -13.11 -3.41 13.35
C TYR A 142 -13.77 -2.83 12.10
N ILE A 143 -13.19 -3.07 10.92
CA ILE A 143 -13.77 -2.54 9.69
C ILE A 143 -14.95 -3.44 9.29
N ALA A 144 -16.11 -2.80 9.09
CA ALA A 144 -17.41 -3.46 9.00
C ALA A 144 -17.50 -4.46 7.83
N HIS A 145 -16.95 -4.09 6.67
CA HIS A 145 -16.84 -5.00 5.55
C HIS A 145 -15.50 -5.73 5.64
N PRO A 146 -15.45 -7.08 5.64
CA PRO A 146 -14.19 -7.81 5.60
C PRO A 146 -13.32 -7.45 4.39
N ALA A 147 -13.96 -7.03 3.29
CA ALA A 147 -13.25 -6.55 2.11
C ALA A 147 -12.45 -5.27 2.39
N ASP A 148 -12.98 -4.37 3.20
CA ASP A 148 -12.32 -3.11 3.57
C ASP A 148 -11.14 -3.33 4.55
N ARG A 149 -11.01 -4.53 5.13
CA ARG A 149 -9.86 -4.92 5.97
C ARG A 149 -8.62 -5.24 5.15
N ARG A 150 -8.77 -5.37 3.83
CA ARG A 150 -7.70 -5.80 2.94
C ARG A 150 -7.35 -4.69 1.96
N MET A 151 -6.11 -4.74 1.49
CA MET A 151 -5.61 -3.84 0.46
C MET A 151 -6.30 -3.99 -0.91
N PRO A 152 -6.71 -5.19 -1.37
CA PRO A 152 -7.29 -5.34 -2.69
C PRO A 152 -8.67 -4.69 -2.79
N CYS A 153 -8.84 -3.84 -3.80
CA CYS A 153 -10.09 -3.19 -4.16
C CYS A 153 -10.20 -3.10 -5.69
N ILE A 154 -11.42 -2.99 -6.20
CA ILE A 154 -11.71 -2.96 -7.63
C ILE A 154 -12.72 -1.86 -7.98
N ALA A 155 -12.56 -1.25 -9.14
CA ALA A 155 -13.50 -0.27 -9.65
C ALA A 155 -13.66 -0.39 -11.16
N ASP A 156 -14.90 -0.42 -11.62
CA ASP A 156 -15.18 -0.19 -13.02
C ASP A 156 -15.10 1.31 -13.33
N VAL A 157 -14.46 1.67 -14.44
CA VAL A 157 -14.23 3.08 -14.82
C VAL A 157 -14.86 3.45 -16.15
N HIS A 158 -15.32 2.48 -16.92
CA HIS A 158 -15.95 2.70 -18.22
C HIS A 158 -16.80 1.52 -18.64
N THR A 159 -17.82 1.76 -19.48
CA THR A 159 -18.63 0.72 -20.13
C THR A 159 -18.61 0.93 -21.64
N ALA A 160 -18.34 -0.12 -22.39
CA ALA A 160 -18.26 -0.11 -23.84
C ALA A 160 -18.98 -1.33 -24.43
N PHE A 161 -19.24 -1.31 -25.73
CA PHE A 161 -19.68 -2.48 -26.48
C PHE A 161 -18.48 -3.03 -27.25
N ASP A 162 -18.05 -4.25 -26.93
CA ASP A 162 -16.83 -4.84 -27.47
C ASP A 162 -16.94 -6.37 -27.59
N ARG A 163 -15.87 -7.01 -28.06
CA ARG A 163 -15.76 -8.45 -28.25
C ARG A 163 -15.46 -9.16 -26.92
N THR A 164 -16.34 -10.06 -26.51
CA THR A 164 -16.18 -11.00 -25.41
C THR A 164 -15.89 -12.41 -25.94
N PRO A 165 -15.50 -13.37 -25.09
CA PRO A 165 -15.38 -14.78 -25.49
C PRO A 165 -16.68 -15.36 -26.09
N GLU A 166 -17.84 -14.86 -25.67
CA GLU A 166 -19.18 -15.31 -26.08
C GLU A 166 -19.73 -14.58 -27.32
N GLY A 167 -19.11 -13.48 -27.77
CA GLY A 167 -19.56 -12.72 -28.93
C GLY A 167 -19.32 -11.23 -28.83
N LEU A 168 -20.22 -10.42 -29.38
CA LEU A 168 -20.24 -8.97 -29.12
C LEU A 168 -21.20 -8.69 -27.95
N GLY A 169 -20.75 -7.91 -26.99
CA GLY A 169 -21.49 -7.64 -25.76
C GLY A 169 -21.07 -6.36 -25.08
N ASN A 170 -21.80 -5.98 -24.03
CA ASN A 170 -21.39 -4.87 -23.18
C ASN A 170 -20.27 -5.35 -22.24
N VAL A 171 -19.16 -4.62 -22.21
CA VAL A 171 -18.04 -4.85 -21.31
C VAL A 171 -17.80 -3.63 -20.44
N VAL A 172 -17.21 -3.86 -19.28
CA VAL A 172 -16.68 -2.82 -18.40
C VAL A 172 -15.16 -2.87 -18.38
N LEU A 173 -14.53 -1.71 -18.22
CA LEU A 173 -13.11 -1.62 -17.92
C LEU A 173 -12.94 -1.61 -16.41
N GLU A 174 -12.44 -2.71 -15.86
CA GLU A 174 -12.09 -2.87 -14.45
C GLU A 174 -10.66 -2.43 -14.20
N VAL A 175 -10.45 -1.68 -13.12
CA VAL A 175 -9.12 -1.33 -12.61
C VAL A 175 -9.05 -1.72 -11.15
N ALA A 176 -7.98 -2.40 -10.75
CA ALA A 176 -7.92 -2.99 -9.41
C ALA A 176 -6.53 -2.93 -8.78
N VAL A 177 -6.54 -2.99 -7.46
CA VAL A 177 -5.35 -3.18 -6.62
C VAL A 177 -5.41 -4.60 -6.06
N GLY A 178 -4.29 -5.33 -6.05
CA GLY A 178 -4.20 -6.64 -5.41
C GLY A 178 -3.44 -6.59 -4.08
N PHE A 179 -2.96 -7.75 -3.62
CA PHE A 179 -2.07 -7.80 -2.46
C PHE A 179 -0.75 -7.07 -2.73
N ALA A 180 -0.13 -6.56 -1.66
CA ALA A 180 1.18 -5.92 -1.75
C ALA A 180 2.25 -6.92 -2.23
N HIS A 181 3.03 -6.52 -3.22
CA HIS A 181 4.21 -7.27 -3.64
C HIS A 181 5.36 -7.01 -2.66
N ALA A 182 6.07 -8.06 -2.27
CA ALA A 182 7.34 -7.91 -1.56
C ALA A 182 8.41 -7.42 -2.53
N ILE A 183 9.09 -6.33 -2.18
CA ILE A 183 10.24 -5.81 -2.93
C ILE A 183 11.52 -5.97 -2.12
N PHE A 184 12.60 -6.35 -2.80
CA PHE A 184 13.93 -6.46 -2.22
C PHE A 184 14.88 -5.48 -2.91
N VAL A 185 15.60 -4.68 -2.13
CA VAL A 185 16.39 -3.55 -2.63
C VAL A 185 17.76 -3.56 -1.96
N LEU A 186 18.83 -3.54 -2.75
CA LEU A 186 20.18 -3.31 -2.22
C LEU A 186 20.35 -1.82 -1.91
N VAL A 187 20.50 -1.50 -0.63
CA VAL A 187 20.71 -0.13 -0.14
C VAL A 187 22.10 0.01 0.47
N PRO A 188 22.73 1.20 0.40
CA PRO A 188 23.94 1.47 1.15
C PRO A 188 23.72 1.22 2.65
N ALA A 189 24.74 0.74 3.35
CA ALA A 189 24.74 0.50 4.80
C ALA A 189 26.17 0.63 5.34
N GLY A 190 26.57 1.85 5.73
CA GLY A 190 27.96 2.11 6.07
C GLY A 190 28.89 1.99 4.85
N GLY A 191 30.01 1.31 5.03
CA GLY A 191 30.92 0.92 3.94
C GLY A 191 30.46 -0.32 3.13
N LYS A 192 29.31 -0.91 3.46
CA LYS A 192 28.75 -2.12 2.84
C LYS A 192 27.38 -1.83 2.20
N PHE A 193 26.72 -2.89 1.73
CA PHE A 193 25.34 -2.89 1.28
C PHE A 193 24.50 -3.81 2.17
N ALA A 194 23.23 -3.46 2.36
CA ALA A 194 22.23 -4.30 2.99
C ALA A 194 21.10 -4.60 2.01
N LEU A 195 20.53 -5.79 2.12
CA LEU A 195 19.29 -6.13 1.43
C LEU A 195 18.11 -5.63 2.29
N ALA A 196 17.42 -4.60 1.82
CA ALA A 196 16.19 -4.12 2.43
C ALA A 196 14.99 -4.87 1.82
N ARG A 197 14.01 -5.20 2.66
CA ARG A 197 12.69 -5.69 2.26
C ARG A 197 11.67 -4.57 2.45
N GLY A 198 10.77 -4.41 1.49
CA GLY A 198 9.65 -3.48 1.58
C GLY A 198 8.42 -4.03 0.87
N ALA A 199 7.43 -3.15 0.67
CA ALA A 199 6.21 -3.44 -0.07
C ALA A 199 6.07 -2.51 -1.28
N SER A 200 5.43 -2.98 -2.34
CA SER A 200 4.99 -2.19 -3.49
C SER A 200 3.58 -2.58 -3.89
N PHE A 201 2.81 -1.62 -4.41
CA PHE A 201 1.46 -1.88 -4.90
C PHE A 201 1.45 -2.86 -6.08
N SER A 202 0.35 -3.59 -6.22
CA SER A 202 0.00 -4.35 -7.43
C SER A 202 -1.16 -3.65 -8.16
N TYR A 203 -1.09 -3.59 -9.49
CA TYR A 203 -2.11 -2.99 -10.35
C TYR A 203 -2.64 -4.00 -11.35
N TYR A 204 -3.93 -3.96 -11.61
CA TYR A 204 -4.64 -4.76 -12.59
C TYR A 204 -5.55 -3.86 -13.42
N GLU A 205 -5.67 -4.18 -14.70
CA GLU A 205 -6.58 -3.52 -15.63
C GLU A 205 -7.01 -4.54 -16.68
N PHE A 206 -8.32 -4.76 -16.81
CA PHE A 206 -8.88 -5.75 -17.71
C PHE A 206 -10.32 -5.43 -18.06
N THR A 207 -10.80 -5.99 -19.17
CA THR A 207 -12.23 -5.93 -19.53
C THR A 207 -12.99 -7.09 -18.88
N HIS A 208 -14.19 -6.82 -18.38
CA HIS A 208 -15.09 -7.81 -17.77
C HIS A 208 -16.53 -7.67 -18.30
N PRO A 209 -17.37 -8.71 -18.34
CA PRO A 209 -18.76 -8.59 -18.77
C PRO A 209 -19.55 -7.59 -17.92
N ALA A 210 -20.34 -6.72 -18.55
CA ALA A 210 -21.05 -5.63 -17.85
C ALA A 210 -22.20 -6.13 -16.97
N GLU A 211 -22.73 -7.32 -17.25
CA GLU A 211 -23.72 -8.04 -16.45
C GLU A 211 -23.16 -8.63 -15.15
N ASP A 212 -21.83 -8.72 -15.01
CA ASP A 212 -21.12 -9.33 -13.88
C ASP A 212 -20.07 -8.38 -13.27
N ARG A 213 -20.41 -7.09 -13.10
CA ARG A 213 -19.50 -6.10 -12.48
C ARG A 213 -18.97 -6.60 -11.15
N LEU A 214 -17.65 -6.52 -10.98
CA LEU A 214 -16.98 -7.10 -9.82
C LEU A 214 -17.15 -6.24 -8.58
N THR A 215 -17.46 -6.89 -7.46
CA THR A 215 -17.32 -6.30 -6.12
C THR A 215 -15.93 -6.59 -5.54
N ASP A 216 -15.55 -5.88 -4.49
CA ASP A 216 -14.28 -6.13 -3.78
C ASP A 216 -14.18 -7.57 -3.27
N GLU A 217 -15.29 -8.17 -2.84
CA GLU A 217 -15.32 -9.54 -2.35
C GLU A 217 -15.02 -10.53 -3.47
N GLN A 218 -15.68 -10.38 -4.62
CA GLN A 218 -15.43 -11.21 -5.79
C GLN A 218 -13.97 -11.06 -6.23
N TRP A 219 -13.46 -9.83 -6.26
CA TRP A 219 -12.06 -9.55 -6.60
C TRP A 219 -11.07 -10.19 -5.62
N GLN A 220 -11.33 -10.09 -4.31
CA GLN A 220 -10.48 -10.71 -3.29
C GLN A 220 -10.51 -12.24 -3.38
N GLN A 221 -11.67 -12.84 -3.64
CA GLN A 221 -11.81 -14.28 -3.87
C GLN A 221 -11.02 -14.73 -5.11
N MET A 222 -11.07 -13.98 -6.21
CA MET A 222 -10.27 -14.27 -7.43
C MET A 222 -8.75 -14.21 -7.17
N LEU A 223 -8.30 -13.41 -6.21
CA LEU A 223 -6.91 -13.34 -5.76
C LEU A 223 -6.52 -14.48 -4.80
N GLY A 224 -7.45 -15.36 -4.41
CA GLY A 224 -7.20 -16.44 -3.47
C GLY A 224 -7.20 -15.99 -2.01
N ALA A 225 -7.91 -14.90 -1.68
CA ALA A 225 -8.20 -14.59 -0.30
C ALA A 225 -9.02 -15.74 0.32
N GLU A 226 -8.45 -16.45 1.29
CA GLU A 226 -9.25 -17.35 2.13
C GLU A 226 -10.25 -16.51 2.92
N ASP A 227 -11.54 -16.89 2.86
CA ASP A 227 -12.62 -16.28 3.63
C ASP A 227 -12.31 -16.47 5.12
N VAL A 228 -11.71 -15.46 5.74
CA VAL A 228 -11.66 -15.36 7.20
C VAL A 228 -13.06 -14.89 7.62
N GLY A 229 -13.96 -15.85 7.74
CA GLY A 229 -15.24 -15.79 8.45
C GLY A 229 -16.00 -14.47 8.39
N LEU A 230 -16.93 -14.35 7.44
CA LEU A 230 -18.21 -13.70 7.76
C LEU A 230 -18.88 -14.57 8.83
N GLU A 231 -19.05 -14.04 10.04
CA GLU A 231 -19.63 -14.75 11.17
C GLU A 231 -21.04 -15.30 10.85
N THR A 232 -21.11 -16.57 10.47
CA THR A 232 -22.28 -17.42 10.69
C THR A 232 -21.83 -18.59 11.55
N PRO A 233 -22.11 -18.59 12.87
CA PRO A 233 -21.61 -19.60 13.81
C PRO A 233 -22.07 -21.03 13.52
N ASP A 234 -23.09 -21.22 12.67
CA ASP A 234 -23.69 -22.53 12.37
C ASP A 234 -23.66 -22.89 10.87
N ALA A 235 -22.95 -22.14 10.02
CA ALA A 235 -22.83 -22.53 8.62
C ALA A 235 -21.82 -23.68 8.48
N GLN A 236 -22.28 -24.83 8.01
CA GLN A 236 -21.37 -25.91 7.64
C GLN A 236 -20.37 -25.43 6.57
N PRO A 237 -19.11 -25.90 6.61
CA PRO A 237 -18.11 -25.52 5.64
C PRO A 237 -18.62 -25.81 4.23
N THR A 238 -18.77 -24.76 3.43
CA THR A 238 -18.97 -24.89 1.99
C THR A 238 -17.75 -25.61 1.43
N PRO A 239 -17.92 -26.68 0.62
CA PRO A 239 -16.80 -27.48 0.13
C PRO A 239 -15.82 -26.61 -0.68
N PRO A 240 -14.53 -27.01 -0.74
CA PRO A 240 -13.47 -26.19 -1.30
C PRO A 240 -13.74 -25.85 -2.76
N ALA A 241 -13.42 -24.60 -3.11
CA ALA A 241 -13.47 -23.97 -4.41
C ALA A 241 -13.24 -24.94 -5.59
N GLN A 242 -14.33 -25.41 -6.18
CA GLN A 242 -14.31 -25.88 -7.56
C GLN A 242 -14.57 -24.65 -8.44
N ASP A 243 -13.54 -24.28 -9.19
CA ASP A 243 -13.60 -23.37 -10.35
C ASP A 243 -13.86 -21.87 -10.09
N LEU A 244 -13.30 -21.28 -9.03
CA LEU A 244 -13.13 -19.82 -9.04
C LEU A 244 -12.13 -19.44 -10.15
N PRO A 245 -12.46 -18.54 -11.09
CA PRO A 245 -11.50 -18.07 -12.08
C PRO A 245 -10.32 -17.41 -11.36
N LYS A 246 -9.10 -17.81 -11.72
CA LYS A 246 -7.87 -17.14 -11.25
C LYS A 246 -7.94 -15.67 -11.66
N ALA A 247 -7.55 -14.76 -10.76
CA ALA A 247 -7.43 -13.34 -11.07
C ALA A 247 -6.78 -13.12 -12.45
N PRO A 248 -7.30 -12.21 -13.30
CA PRO A 248 -6.71 -11.92 -14.59
C PRO A 248 -5.24 -11.53 -14.43
N PRO A 249 -4.38 -11.83 -15.42
CA PRO A 249 -2.99 -11.43 -15.34
C PRO A 249 -2.89 -9.90 -15.23
N GLN A 250 -1.87 -9.41 -14.54
CA GLN A 250 -1.52 -8.00 -14.61
C GLN A 250 -1.25 -7.61 -16.08
N PRO A 251 -1.51 -6.35 -16.48
CA PRO A 251 -1.25 -5.89 -17.84
C PRO A 251 0.15 -6.27 -18.33
N ALA A 252 0.28 -6.75 -19.56
CA ALA A 252 1.54 -7.32 -20.08
C ALA A 252 2.74 -6.35 -20.06
N TRP A 253 2.49 -5.04 -19.99
CA TRP A 253 3.54 -4.03 -19.84
C TRP A 253 4.10 -3.96 -18.41
N ILE A 254 3.38 -4.49 -17.42
CA ILE A 254 3.85 -4.75 -16.06
C ILE A 254 4.69 -6.03 -16.10
N ARG A 255 5.95 -5.89 -16.47
CA ARG A 255 6.92 -6.99 -16.46
C ARG A 255 7.29 -7.34 -15.01
N PRO A 256 7.78 -8.57 -14.74
CA PRO A 256 8.45 -8.86 -13.46
C PRO A 256 9.50 -7.79 -13.18
N LEU A 257 9.33 -7.07 -12.07
CA LEU A 257 10.16 -5.93 -11.69
C LEU A 257 11.51 -6.42 -11.15
N TYR A 258 12.34 -6.92 -12.06
CA TYR A 258 13.71 -7.31 -11.78
C TYR A 258 14.65 -6.33 -12.46
N THR A 259 15.79 -6.02 -11.82
CA THR A 259 16.88 -5.30 -12.50
C THR A 259 17.85 -6.33 -13.06
N PRO A 260 17.78 -6.68 -14.36
CA PRO A 260 18.66 -7.70 -14.95
C PRO A 260 20.10 -7.22 -15.15
N GLU A 261 20.31 -5.90 -15.20
CA GLU A 261 21.62 -5.30 -15.41
C GLU A 261 22.39 -5.19 -14.08
N PRO A 262 23.70 -5.50 -14.05
CA PRO A 262 24.53 -5.30 -12.86
C PRO A 262 24.52 -3.83 -12.46
N ILE A 263 23.91 -3.50 -11.32
CA ILE A 263 23.96 -2.15 -10.78
C ILE A 263 25.37 -1.92 -10.24
N VAL A 264 26.10 -0.94 -10.78
CA VAL A 264 27.40 -0.52 -10.24
C VAL A 264 27.19 0.28 -8.97
N LEU A 265 26.93 -0.41 -7.87
CA LEU A 265 26.62 0.24 -6.60
C LEU A 265 27.81 1.08 -6.12
N LYS A 266 27.66 2.40 -6.19
CA LYS A 266 28.59 3.33 -5.52
C LYS A 266 28.36 3.24 -4.02
N ARG A 267 29.44 3.03 -3.27
CA ARG A 267 29.43 3.18 -1.81
C ARG A 267 28.99 4.61 -1.50
N ALA A 268 27.80 4.76 -0.93
CA ALA A 268 27.42 6.00 -0.27
C ALA A 268 27.79 5.81 1.20
N PRO A 269 28.60 6.68 1.80
CA PRO A 269 28.85 6.60 3.23
C PRO A 269 27.54 7.01 3.91
N LEU A 270 26.63 6.09 4.20
CA LEU A 270 25.78 6.31 5.35
C LEU A 270 26.75 6.26 6.52
N GLY A 271 26.90 7.36 7.26
CA GLY A 271 27.79 7.34 8.43
C GLY A 271 27.44 6.17 9.35
N GLU A 272 28.42 5.68 10.11
CA GLU A 272 28.11 4.71 11.14
C GLU A 272 27.44 5.43 12.31
N VAL A 273 26.34 4.85 12.81
CA VAL A 273 25.71 5.33 14.04
C VAL A 273 26.64 4.95 15.19
N LYS A 274 27.36 5.92 15.75
CA LYS A 274 28.27 5.65 16.87
C LYS A 274 27.49 5.11 18.07
N GLU A 275 27.84 3.92 18.55
CA GLU A 275 27.41 3.45 19.86
C GLU A 275 28.18 4.23 20.93
N ARG A 276 27.45 5.07 21.67
CA ARG A 276 27.76 5.37 23.07
C ARG A 276 26.78 4.58 23.92
#